data_AF-A0A512HYJ4-F1
#
_entry.id   AF-A0A512HYJ4-F1
#
_cell.length_a   1.000
_cell.length_b   1.000
_cell.length_c   1.000
_cell.angle_alpha   90.00
_cell.angle_beta   90.00
_cell.angle_gamma   90.00
#
_symmetry.space_group_name_H-M   'P 1'
#
loop_
_entity.id
_entity.type
_entity.pdbx_description
1 polymer ?
#
loop_
_entity_poly.entity_id
_entity_poly.type
_entity_poly.pdbx_seq_one_letter_code
_entity_poly.pdbx_strand_id
1 'polypeptide(L)'
;MGLLSMLSGLLLIIAGAVTWYVVTDELNAQNITVAEDADWFAGEKVQGPLTAYSQAEIIDKHALESTGGKTYAELDREDPLREVAMNASFLRASLFTSVVAYGVALFAMGMGLLWILLGWSLRKLAP
;
A
#
# COMPACT_ATOMS: atom_id res chain seq x y z
N MET A 1 12.01 33.20 3.53
CA MET A 1 11.87 31.91 2.82
C MET A 1 12.03 30.69 3.74
N GLY A 2 13.09 30.57 4.55
CA GLY A 2 13.30 29.35 5.38
C GLY A 2 12.18 28.97 6.36
N LEU A 3 11.47 29.93 6.97
CA LEU A 3 10.29 29.64 7.80
C LEU A 3 9.17 28.96 6.99
N LEU A 4 8.86 29.52 5.83
CA LEU A 4 7.80 29.01 4.96
C LEU A 4 8.11 27.60 4.50
N SER A 5 9.36 27.32 4.11
CA SER A 5 9.78 25.97 3.72
C SER A 5 9.57 24.94 4.84
N MET A 6 9.90 25.29 6.09
CA MET A 6 9.67 24.39 7.22
C MET A 6 8.19 24.17 7.52
N LEU A 7 7.36 25.21 7.39
CA LEU A 7 5.91 25.08 7.57
C LEU A 7 5.29 24.19 6.48
N SER A 8 5.70 24.36 5.23
CA SER A 8 5.30 23.47 4.13
C SER A 8 5.73 22.03 4.37
N GLY A 9 6.97 21.82 4.85
CA GLY A 9 7.46 20.49 5.18
C GLY A 9 6.68 19.82 6.32
N LEU A 10 6.37 20.58 7.38
CA LEU A 10 5.54 20.10 8.48
C LEU A 10 4.14 19.70 8.01
N LEU A 11 3.53 20.52 7.15
CA LEU A 11 2.22 20.22 6.57
C LEU A 11 2.25 18.91 5.78
N LEU A 12 3.27 18.68 4.95
CA LEU A 12 3.43 17.43 4.20
C LEU A 12 3.59 16.21 5.10
N ILE A 13 4.34 16.34 6.20
CA ILE A 13 4.48 15.25 7.18
C ILE A 13 3.13 14.92 7.83
N ILE A 14 2.38 15.94 8.27
CA ILE A 14 1.07 15.74 8.87
C ILE A 14 0.11 15.09 7.88
N ALA A 15 0.06 15.58 6.64
CA ALA A 15 -0.79 15.01 5.60
C ALA A 15 -0.45 13.54 5.34
N GLY A 16 0.83 13.21 5.17
CA GLY A 16 1.27 11.83 4.98
C GLY A 16 0.95 10.92 6.17
N ALA A 17 1.14 11.39 7.40
CA ALA A 17 0.82 10.64 8.61
C ALA A 17 -0.69 10.38 8.73
N VAL A 18 -1.53 11.37 8.42
CA VAL A 18 -3.00 11.21 8.38
C VAL A 18 -3.40 10.19 7.32
N THR A 19 -2.86 10.27 6.11
CA THR A 19 -3.15 9.29 5.06
C THR A 19 -2.74 7.87 5.49
N TRP A 20 -1.55 7.71 6.07
CA TRP A 20 -1.09 6.42 6.59
C TRP A 20 -2.07 5.85 7.62
N TYR A 21 -2.50 6.69 8.58
CA TYR A 21 -3.46 6.30 9.61
C TYR A 21 -4.80 5.86 9.00
N VAL A 22 -5.37 6.63 8.07
CA VAL A 22 -6.66 6.32 7.45
C VAL A 22 -6.61 5.00 6.68
N VAL A 23 -5.53 4.74 5.94
CA VAL A 23 -5.36 3.45 5.22
C VAL A 23 -5.21 2.29 6.21
N THR A 24 -4.51 2.51 7.33
CA THR A 24 -4.34 1.51 8.39
C THR A 24 -5.67 1.17 9.06
N ASP A 25 -6.47 2.18 9.36
CA ASP A 25 -7.79 2.03 9.96
C ASP A 25 -8.74 1.23 9.05
N GLU A 26 -8.76 1.56 7.76
CA GLU A 26 -9.57 0.84 6.77
C GLU A 26 -9.14 -0.63 6.65
N LEU A 27 -7.84 -0.91 6.55
CA LEU A 27 -7.34 -2.29 6.47
C LEU A 27 -7.70 -3.10 7.73
N ASN A 28 -7.57 -2.49 8.91
CA ASN A 28 -7.96 -3.14 10.17
C ASN A 28 -9.46 -3.42 10.24
N ALA A 29 -10.29 -2.51 9.74
CA ALA A 29 -11.74 -2.66 9.73
C ALA A 29 -12.19 -3.87 8.88
N GLN A 30 -11.45 -4.21 7.81
CA GLN A 30 -11.73 -5.38 6.98
C GLN A 30 -11.38 -6.71 7.66
N ASN A 31 -10.62 -6.70 8.75
CA ASN A 31 -10.27 -7.87 9.58
C ASN A 31 -9.69 -9.07 8.78
N ILE A 32 -9.03 -8.78 7.66
CA ILE A 32 -8.42 -9.78 6.77
C ILE A 32 -7.17 -10.34 7.46
N THR A 33 -6.96 -11.65 7.31
CA THR A 33 -5.78 -12.35 7.83
C THR A 33 -5.00 -12.89 6.65
N VAL A 34 -3.68 -12.75 6.68
CA VAL A 34 -2.80 -13.33 5.67
C VAL A 34 -2.96 -14.85 5.70
N ALA A 35 -3.10 -15.48 4.53
CA ALA A 35 -3.28 -16.93 4.43
C ALA A 35 -2.15 -17.69 5.16
N GLU A 36 -2.49 -18.82 5.77
CA GLU A 36 -1.57 -19.59 6.63
C GLU A 36 -0.39 -20.20 5.86
N ASP A 37 -0.52 -20.35 4.54
CA ASP A 37 0.48 -20.90 3.63
C ASP A 37 1.25 -19.83 2.85
N ALA A 38 1.13 -18.56 3.26
CA ALA A 38 1.96 -17.48 2.73
C ALA A 38 3.42 -17.62 3.19
N ASP A 39 4.37 -17.25 2.33
CA ASP A 39 5.80 -17.31 2.63
C ASP A 39 6.23 -16.34 3.75
N TRP A 40 5.48 -15.24 3.92
CA TRP A 40 5.72 -14.21 4.92
C TRP A 40 4.41 -13.81 5.61
N PHE A 41 4.50 -13.36 6.87
CA PHE A 41 3.37 -12.82 7.64
C PHE A 41 2.15 -13.74 7.76
N ALA A 42 2.31 -15.06 7.55
CA ALA A 42 1.23 -16.03 7.62
C ALA A 42 0.49 -15.96 8.97
N GLY A 43 -0.83 -15.88 8.92
CA GLY A 43 -1.68 -15.75 10.11
C GLY A 43 -1.69 -14.36 10.76
N GLU A 44 -0.90 -13.40 10.26
CA GLU A 44 -0.96 -12.01 10.73
C GLU A 44 -2.15 -11.26 10.12
N LYS A 45 -2.60 -10.19 10.80
CA LYS A 45 -3.64 -9.31 10.26
C LYS A 45 -3.08 -8.42 9.15
N VAL A 46 -3.88 -8.22 8.12
CA VAL A 46 -3.55 -7.28 7.04
C VAL A 46 -3.78 -5.87 7.57
N GLN A 47 -2.72 -5.28 8.14
CA GLN A 47 -2.79 -3.98 8.82
C GLN A 47 -1.68 -3.01 8.37
N GLY A 48 -0.88 -3.40 7.39
CA GLY A 48 0.21 -2.59 6.87
C GLY A 48 0.56 -2.93 5.42
N PRO A 49 1.51 -2.19 4.82
CA PRO A 49 1.87 -2.38 3.42
C PRO A 49 2.45 -3.77 3.14
N LEU A 50 3.30 -4.30 4.02
CA LEU A 50 3.95 -5.59 3.80
C LEU A 50 2.97 -6.76 3.93
N THR A 51 2.10 -6.72 4.94
CA THR A 51 1.04 -7.73 5.13
C THR A 51 0.01 -7.69 3.99
N ALA A 52 -0.32 -6.49 3.49
CA ALA A 52 -1.23 -6.34 2.34
C ALA A 52 -0.61 -6.85 1.04
N TYR A 53 0.68 -6.58 0.82
CA TYR A 53 1.44 -7.11 -0.31
C TYR A 53 1.48 -8.65 -0.26
N SER A 54 1.85 -9.22 0.90
CA SER A 54 1.92 -10.65 1.10
C SER A 54 0.57 -11.34 0.87
N GLN A 55 -0.52 -10.76 1.37
CA GLN A 55 -1.87 -11.29 1.09
C GLN A 55 -2.23 -11.19 -0.40
N ALA A 56 -1.84 -10.12 -1.11
CA ALA A 56 -2.07 -10.00 -2.54
C ALA A 56 -1.27 -11.04 -3.35
N GLU A 57 -0.08 -11.40 -2.89
CA GLU A 57 0.76 -12.41 -3.53
C GLU A 57 0.19 -13.83 -3.36
N ILE A 58 -0.20 -14.20 -2.13
CA ILE A 58 -0.77 -15.54 -1.89
C ILE A 58 -2.13 -15.74 -2.60
N ILE A 59 -2.94 -14.69 -2.73
CA ILE A 59 -4.16 -14.72 -3.55
C ILE A 59 -3.84 -15.03 -5.02
N ASP A 60 -2.75 -14.47 -5.57
CA ASP A 60 -2.35 -14.75 -6.96
C ASP A 60 -1.96 -16.21 -7.13
N LYS A 61 -1.19 -16.74 -6.17
CA LYS A 61 -0.75 -18.13 -6.15
C LYS A 61 -1.96 -19.08 -6.13
N HIS A 62 -2.90 -18.89 -5.21
CA HIS A 62 -4.11 -19.72 -5.13
C HIS A 62 -4.99 -19.60 -6.38
N ALA A 63 -5.09 -18.41 -6.96
CA ALA A 63 -5.84 -18.21 -8.20
C ALA A 63 -5.20 -18.95 -9.37
N LEU A 64 -3.88 -18.82 -9.55
CA LEU A 64 -3.13 -19.53 -10.61
C LEU A 64 -3.15 -21.04 -10.41
N GLU A 65 -3.03 -21.54 -9.18
CA GLU A 65 -3.18 -22.96 -8.88
C GLU A 65 -4.58 -23.46 -9.26
N SER A 66 -5.62 -22.68 -8.98
CA SER A 66 -7.00 -23.02 -9.32
C SER A 66 -7.28 -23.00 -10.83
N THR A 67 -6.66 -22.08 -11.57
CA THR A 67 -6.88 -21.91 -13.02
C THR A 67 -5.92 -22.71 -13.89
N GLY A 68 -5.03 -23.51 -13.29
CA GLY A 68 -4.00 -24.24 -14.02
C GLY A 68 -2.93 -23.33 -14.65
N GLY A 69 -2.62 -22.22 -13.99
CA GLY A 69 -1.62 -21.23 -14.40
C GLY A 69 -2.14 -20.16 -15.36
N LYS A 70 -3.45 -20.11 -15.63
CA LYS A 70 -4.06 -19.17 -16.58
C LYS A 70 -4.56 -17.91 -15.88
N THR A 71 -4.30 -16.77 -16.49
CA THR A 71 -4.87 -15.47 -16.12
C THR A 71 -6.31 -15.34 -16.62
N TYR A 72 -7.04 -14.34 -16.12
CA TYR A 72 -8.43 -14.06 -16.54
C TYR A 72 -8.61 -13.97 -18.07
N ALA A 73 -7.63 -13.40 -18.77
CA ALA A 73 -7.69 -13.21 -20.22
C ALA A 73 -7.44 -14.51 -21.01
N GLU A 74 -6.80 -15.50 -20.39
CA GLU A 74 -6.44 -16.79 -21.02
C GLU A 74 -7.51 -17.86 -20.83
N LEU A 75 -8.50 -17.61 -19.96
CA LEU A 75 -9.65 -18.48 -19.75
C LEU A 75 -10.70 -18.26 -20.84
N ASP A 76 -11.41 -19.33 -21.20
CA ASP A 76 -12.54 -19.22 -22.12
C ASP A 76 -13.65 -18.36 -21.49
N ARG A 77 -14.51 -17.75 -22.31
CA ARG A 77 -15.61 -16.91 -21.82
C ARG A 77 -16.58 -17.67 -20.94
N GLU A 78 -16.80 -18.95 -21.23
CA GLU A 78 -17.75 -19.82 -20.54
C GLU A 78 -17.09 -20.66 -19.44
N ASP A 79 -15.79 -20.46 -19.18
CA ASP A 79 -15.06 -21.16 -18.12
C ASP A 79 -15.52 -20.69 -16.72
N PRO A 80 -15.99 -21.60 -15.84
CA PRO A 80 -16.43 -21.22 -14.50
C PRO A 80 -15.30 -20.63 -13.62
N LEU A 81 -14.03 -20.93 -13.92
CA LEU A 81 -12.88 -20.40 -13.18
C LEU A 81 -12.56 -18.95 -13.55
N ARG A 82 -13.20 -18.42 -14.60
CA ARG A 82 -13.06 -17.03 -15.02
C ARG A 82 -13.51 -16.06 -13.93
N GLU A 83 -14.54 -16.42 -13.16
CA GLU A 83 -14.98 -15.64 -12.00
C GLU A 83 -13.94 -15.64 -10.87
N VAL A 84 -13.29 -16.79 -10.62
CA VAL A 84 -12.22 -16.90 -9.61
C VAL A 84 -11.03 -16.01 -9.97
N ALA A 85 -10.55 -16.10 -11.21
CA ALA A 85 -9.44 -15.27 -11.69
C ALA A 85 -9.77 -13.76 -11.63
N MET A 86 -11.03 -13.40 -11.92
CA MET A 86 -11.51 -12.02 -11.84
C MET A 86 -11.52 -11.51 -10.40
N ASN A 87 -12.12 -12.26 -9.49
CA ASN A 87 -12.20 -11.88 -8.07
C ASN A 87 -10.80 -11.78 -7.45
N ALA A 88 -9.91 -12.72 -7.74
CA ALA A 88 -8.52 -12.65 -7.31
C ALA A 88 -7.83 -11.38 -7.81
N SER A 89 -7.98 -11.04 -9.09
CA SER A 89 -7.41 -9.82 -9.66
C SER A 89 -7.94 -8.55 -8.98
N PHE A 90 -9.23 -8.51 -8.66
CA PHE A 90 -9.83 -7.36 -7.97
C PHE A 90 -9.36 -7.22 -6.52
N LEU A 91 -9.32 -8.31 -5.75
CA LEU A 91 -8.82 -8.28 -4.37
C LEU A 91 -7.34 -7.87 -4.33
N ARG A 92 -6.54 -8.36 -5.28
CA ARG A 92 -5.14 -7.97 -5.39
C ARG A 92 -4.98 -6.50 -5.74
N ALA A 93 -5.76 -6.00 -6.69
CA ALA A 93 -5.73 -4.60 -7.09
C ALA A 93 -6.10 -3.68 -5.92
N SER A 94 -7.10 -4.04 -5.11
CA SER A 94 -7.49 -3.24 -3.93
C SER A 94 -6.40 -3.28 -2.85
N LEU A 95 -5.81 -4.44 -2.56
CA LEU A 95 -4.68 -4.56 -1.63
C LEU A 95 -3.45 -3.78 -2.10
N PHE A 96 -3.08 -3.86 -3.37
CA PHE A 96 -1.97 -3.08 -3.93
C PHE A 96 -2.27 -1.58 -3.94
N THR A 97 -3.52 -1.18 -4.13
CA THR A 97 -3.90 0.24 -4.00
C THR A 97 -3.59 0.75 -2.59
N SER A 98 -3.86 -0.05 -1.55
CA SER A 98 -3.45 0.28 -0.18
C SER A 98 -1.93 0.32 -0.01
N VAL A 99 -1.19 -0.62 -0.60
CA VAL A 99 0.31 -0.61 -0.59
C VAL A 99 0.86 0.66 -1.23
N VAL A 100 0.31 1.06 -2.37
CA VAL A 100 0.70 2.30 -3.07
C VAL A 100 0.35 3.53 -2.21
N ALA A 101 -0.82 3.56 -1.57
CA ALA A 101 -1.20 4.66 -0.69
C ALA A 101 -0.23 4.83 0.48
N TYR A 102 0.23 3.74 1.09
CA TYR A 102 1.31 3.77 2.08
C TYR A 102 2.62 4.32 1.50
N GLY A 103 3.01 3.88 0.31
CA GLY A 103 4.20 4.39 -0.39
C GLY A 103 4.14 5.90 -0.64
N VAL A 104 2.98 6.40 -1.10
CA VAL A 104 2.74 7.83 -1.32
C VAL A 104 2.76 8.61 0.00
N ALA A 105 2.16 8.07 1.06
CA ALA A 105 2.21 8.68 2.39
C ALA A 105 3.65 8.81 2.92
N LEU A 106 4.47 7.76 2.79
CA LEU A 106 5.90 7.80 3.14
C LEU A 106 6.66 8.82 2.30
N PHE A 107 6.40 8.86 0.99
CA PHE A 107 7.04 9.82 0.10
C PHE A 107 6.71 11.26 0.52
N ALA A 108 5.44 11.57 0.82
CA ALA A 108 5.03 12.88 1.30
C ALA A 108 5.74 13.26 2.60
N MET A 109 5.82 12.34 3.58
CA MET A 109 6.55 12.57 4.82
C MET A 109 8.05 12.79 4.58
N GLY A 110 8.68 11.97 3.72
CA GLY A 110 10.08 12.10 3.34
C GLY A 110 10.39 13.44 2.67
N MET A 111 9.54 13.87 1.73
CA MET A 111 9.63 15.20 1.12
C MET A 111 9.45 16.30 2.16
N GLY A 112 8.51 16.15 3.09
CA GLY A 112 8.29 17.10 4.17
C GLY A 112 9.53 17.27 5.06
N LEU A 113 10.21 16.17 5.38
CA LEU A 113 11.48 16.19 6.09
C LEU A 113 12.56 16.96 5.31
N LEU A 114 12.70 16.71 4.01
CA LEU A 114 13.66 17.44 3.16
C LEU A 114 13.38 18.95 3.12
N TRP A 115 12.10 19.34 3.06
CA TRP A 115 11.68 20.74 3.12
C TRP A 115 12.02 21.40 4.45
N ILE A 116 11.89 20.68 5.56
CA ILE A 116 12.30 21.17 6.89
C ILE A 116 13.82 21.37 6.94
N LEU A 117 14.60 20.38 6.49
CA LEU A 117 16.06 20.46 6.46
C LEU A 117 16.55 21.62 5.57
N LEU A 118 15.91 21.82 4.42
CA LEU A 118 16.19 22.95 3.53
C LEU A 118 15.88 24.28 4.22
N GLY A 119 14.72 24.41 4.85
CA GLY A 119 14.32 25.63 5.55
C GLY A 119 15.23 25.96 6.74
N TRP A 120 15.72 24.94 7.44
CA TRP A 120 16.73 25.09 8.50
C TRP A 120 18.07 25.55 7.95
N SER A 121 18.54 24.96 6.85
CA SER A 121 19.78 25.37 6.17
C SER A 121 19.72 26.84 5.71
N LEU A 122 18.62 27.24 5.06
CA LEU A 122 18.41 28.63 4.61
C LEU A 122 18.42 29.65 5.75
N ARG A 123 17.93 29.27 6.94
CA ARG A 123 17.97 30.15 8.12
C ARG A 123 19.37 30.27 8.72
N LYS A 124 20.19 29.23 8.62
CA LYS A 124 21.59 29.28 9.07
C LYS A 124 22.49 30.08 8.12
N LEU A 125 22.14 30.15 6.84
CA LEU A 125 22.91 30.85 5.81
C LEU A 125 22.48 32.31 5.60
N ALA A 126 21.29 32.69 6.08
CA ALA A 126 20.86 34.08 6.11
C ALA A 126 21.48 34.80 7.32
N PRO A 127 22.24 35.90 7.15
CA PRO A 127 22.75 36.70 8.26
C PRO A 127 21.63 37.39 9.05
#